data_AF-A0A5S9M340-F1
#
_entry.id   AF-A0A5S9M340-F1
#
_cell.length_a   1.000
_cell.length_b   1.000
_cell.length_c   1.000
_cell.angle_alpha   90.00
_cell.angle_beta   90.00
_cell.angle_gamma   90.00
#
_symmetry.space_group_name_H-M   'P 1'
#
loop_
_entity.id
_entity.type
_entity.pdbx_description
1 polymer ?
#
loop_
_entity_poly.entity_id
_entity_poly.type
_entity_poly.pdbx_seq_one_letter_code
_entity_poly.pdbx_strand_id
1 'polypeptide(L)'
;MNYGEKDTTIHPGLATEWDVAKDGKSYTFYLRKGVKFHDGTDFNAEAVKFNFERWMNGDAEKFPYYGMFGGYKKIKGMSLKTSSSKASMKLNFS
;
A
#
# COMPACT_ATOMS: atom_id res chain seq x y z
N MET A 1 -1.19 4.32 -8.71
CA MET A 1 -0.77 5.71 -8.91
C MET A 1 -0.81 5.98 -10.39
N ASN A 2 -1.35 7.12 -10.81
CA ASN A 2 -1.16 7.60 -12.17
C ASN A 2 -0.17 8.77 -12.09
N TYR A 3 0.91 8.73 -12.88
CA TYR A 3 1.93 9.78 -12.89
C TYR A 3 1.61 10.75 -14.04
N GLY A 4 1.80 12.05 -13.84
CA GLY A 4 1.65 13.05 -14.91
C GLY A 4 2.67 12.82 -16.03
N GLU A 5 2.38 13.29 -17.25
CA GLU A 5 3.23 13.04 -18.43
C GLU A 5 4.68 13.55 -18.28
N LYS A 6 4.95 14.48 -17.34
CA LYS A 6 6.27 15.10 -17.15
C LYS A 6 6.60 15.52 -15.70
N ASP A 7 5.91 14.99 -14.69
CA ASP A 7 6.19 15.35 -13.30
C ASP A 7 6.03 14.17 -12.33
N THR A 8 6.45 14.38 -11.08
CA THR A 8 6.26 13.42 -9.99
C THR A 8 4.92 13.66 -9.29
N THR A 9 3.97 14.34 -9.94
CA THR A 9 2.67 14.60 -9.35
C THR A 9 1.89 13.30 -9.29
N ILE A 10 1.45 12.97 -8.08
CA ILE A 10 0.71 11.74 -7.82
C ILE A 10 -0.76 12.02 -8.09
N HIS A 11 -1.35 11.35 -9.07
CA HIS A 11 -2.78 11.45 -9.34
C HIS A 11 -3.59 10.32 -8.66
N PRO A 12 -4.83 10.62 -8.23
CA PRO A 12 -5.77 9.65 -7.68
C PRO A 12 -5.94 8.40 -8.57
N GLY A 13 -5.74 7.24 -7.96
CA GLY A 13 -5.99 5.93 -8.57
C GLY A 13 -7.03 5.17 -7.77
N LEU A 14 -6.64 3.98 -7.28
CA LEU A 14 -7.43 3.20 -6.33
C LEU A 14 -7.50 3.86 -4.94
N ALA A 15 -6.47 4.60 -4.55
CA ALA A 15 -6.57 5.58 -3.47
C ALA A 15 -6.95 6.93 -4.08
N THR A 16 -8.02 7.55 -3.58
CA THR A 16 -8.50 8.85 -4.05
C THR A 16 -7.86 10.00 -3.28
N GLU A 17 -7.56 9.78 -2.00
CA GLU A 17 -6.98 10.76 -1.08
C GLU A 17 -6.04 10.05 -0.10
N TRP A 18 -5.13 10.81 0.51
CA TRP A 18 -4.28 10.31 1.58
C TRP A 18 -3.87 11.40 2.56
N ASP A 19 -3.78 11.01 3.83
CA ASP A 19 -3.22 11.82 4.90
C ASP A 19 -1.82 11.33 5.26
N VAL A 20 -0.92 12.27 5.57
CA VAL A 20 0.42 11.99 6.07
C VAL A 20 0.55 12.53 7.49
N ALA A 21 0.95 11.68 8.43
CA ALA A 21 1.23 12.11 9.79
C ALA A 21 2.44 13.06 9.83
N LYS A 22 2.45 13.96 10.82
CA LYS A 22 3.49 14.99 10.97
C LYS A 22 4.91 14.45 11.07
N ASP A 23 5.06 13.23 11.57
CA ASP A 23 6.35 12.54 11.69
C ASP A 23 6.81 11.87 10.39
N GLY A 24 5.98 11.90 9.33
CA GLY A 24 6.23 11.26 8.05
C GLY A 24 6.20 9.73 8.09
N LYS A 25 5.79 9.14 9.23
CA LYS A 25 5.86 7.70 9.48
C LYS A 25 4.51 7.01 9.39
N SER A 26 3.42 7.75 9.28
CA SER A 26 2.09 7.15 9.09
C SER A 26 1.37 7.76 7.90
N TYR A 27 0.73 6.90 7.11
CA TYR A 27 -0.06 7.29 5.95
C TYR A 27 -1.45 6.65 6.04
N THR A 28 -2.51 7.43 5.86
CA THR A 28 -3.87 6.91 5.73
C THR A 28 -4.32 7.11 4.29
N PHE A 29 -4.67 6.03 3.59
CA PHE A 29 -5.21 6.07 2.23
C PHE A 29 -6.72 5.86 2.25
N TYR A 30 -7.45 6.71 1.53
CA TYR A 30 -8.89 6.57 1.31
C TYR A 30 -9.13 5.92 -0.04
N LEU A 31 -9.89 4.82 -0.06
CA LEU A 31 -10.06 3.97 -1.24
C LEU A 31 -11.27 4.37 -2.07
N ARG A 32 -11.13 4.23 -3.39
CA ARG A 32 -12.22 4.42 -4.34
C ARG A 32 -13.32 3.39 -4.10
N LYS A 33 -14.56 3.86 -3.94
CA LYS A 33 -15.74 3.01 -3.71
C LYS A 33 -16.23 2.37 -5.00
N GLY A 34 -16.83 1.19 -4.88
CA GLY A 34 -17.50 0.48 -5.98
C GLY A 34 -16.55 -0.16 -7.00
N VAL A 35 -15.25 -0.20 -6.73
CA VAL A 35 -14.27 -0.88 -7.58
C VAL A 35 -14.34 -2.38 -7.33
N LYS A 36 -14.29 -3.16 -8.41
CA LYS A 36 -14.25 -4.62 -8.38
C LYS A 36 -13.02 -5.12 -9.12
N PHE A 37 -12.49 -6.26 -8.68
CA PHE A 37 -11.52 -7.02 -9.45
C PHE A 37 -12.20 -7.69 -10.66
N HIS A 38 -11.39 -8.21 -11.59
CA HIS A 38 -11.90 -8.85 -12.80
C HIS A 38 -12.73 -10.11 -12.53
N ASP A 39 -12.58 -10.73 -11.37
CA ASP A 39 -13.39 -11.88 -10.91
C ASP A 39 -14.70 -11.46 -10.21
N GLY A 40 -14.98 -10.16 -10.11
CA GLY A 40 -16.19 -9.59 -9.50
C GLY A 40 -16.10 -9.34 -7.98
N THR A 41 -15.01 -9.75 -7.33
CA THR A 41 -14.80 -9.48 -5.90
C THR A 41 -14.57 -7.99 -5.63
N ASP A 42 -14.96 -7.51 -4.45
CA ASP A 42 -14.84 -6.09 -4.10
C ASP A 42 -13.39 -5.70 -3.80
N PHE A 43 -12.96 -4.58 -4.37
CA PHE A 43 -11.74 -3.92 -3.95
C PHE A 43 -11.99 -3.13 -2.65
N ASN A 44 -11.30 -3.51 -1.59
CA ASN A 44 -11.42 -2.89 -0.26
C ASN A 44 -10.07 -2.91 0.48
N ALA A 45 -10.03 -2.35 1.69
CA ALA A 45 -8.78 -2.24 2.44
C ALA A 45 -8.22 -3.59 2.91
N GLU A 46 -9.04 -4.63 3.09
CA GLU A 46 -8.53 -5.98 3.40
C GLU A 46 -7.75 -6.56 2.20
N ALA A 47 -8.26 -6.36 0.98
CA ALA A 47 -7.54 -6.77 -0.22
C ALA A 47 -6.21 -6.02 -0.36
N VAL A 48 -6.19 -4.72 -0.03
CA VAL A 48 -4.95 -3.93 0.02
C VAL A 48 -4.00 -4.48 1.09
N LYS A 49 -4.50 -4.75 2.30
CA LYS A 49 -3.73 -5.31 3.41
C LYS A 49 -3.03 -6.61 3.03
N PHE A 50 -3.80 -7.53 2.49
CA PHE A 50 -3.33 -8.84 2.05
C PHE A 50 -2.19 -8.72 1.02
N ASN A 51 -2.31 -7.79 0.05
CA ASN A 51 -1.24 -7.56 -0.91
C ASN A 51 0.05 -7.06 -0.26
N PHE A 52 -0.03 -6.11 0.67
CA PHE A 52 1.15 -5.62 1.41
C PHE A 52 1.77 -6.72 2.30
N GLU A 53 0.97 -7.52 3.00
CA GLU A 53 1.45 -8.64 3.80
C GLU A 53 2.12 -9.72 2.95
N ARG A 54 1.55 -10.02 1.78
CA ARG A 54 2.14 -10.95 0.81
C ARG A 54 3.49 -10.45 0.32
N TRP A 55 3.63 -9.16 0.04
CA TRP A 55 4.89 -8.57 -0.39
C TRP A 55 5.97 -8.65 0.70
N MET A 56 5.61 -8.33 1.95
CA MET A 56 6.57 -8.37 3.08
C MET A 56 7.04 -9.78 3.45
N ASN A 57 6.18 -10.78 3.25
CA ASN A 57 6.47 -12.19 3.57
C ASN A 57 6.87 -13.01 2.34
N GLY A 58 7.10 -12.35 1.20
CA GLY A 58 7.46 -13.01 -0.05
C GLY A 58 8.84 -13.67 -0.01
N ASP A 59 9.20 -14.32 -1.11
CA ASP A 59 10.51 -14.92 -1.33
C ASP A 59 11.42 -13.91 -2.07
N ALA A 60 12.59 -13.63 -1.50
CA ALA A 60 13.60 -12.70 -2.02
C ALA A 60 14.18 -13.12 -3.37
N GLU A 61 14.23 -14.42 -3.62
CA GLU A 61 14.81 -14.95 -4.85
C GLU A 61 13.81 -14.86 -6.02
N LYS A 62 12.50 -14.97 -5.73
CA LYS A 62 11.44 -14.89 -6.75
C LYS A 62 11.02 -13.46 -7.07
N PHE A 63 11.30 -12.52 -6.17
CA PHE A 63 10.78 -11.15 -6.24
C PHE A 63 11.87 -10.12 -5.90
N PRO A 64 12.99 -10.08 -6.67
CA PRO A 64 14.19 -9.31 -6.31
C PRO A 64 13.95 -7.80 -6.15
N TYR A 65 12.94 -7.24 -6.84
CA TYR A 65 12.56 -5.84 -6.73
C TYR A 65 11.88 -5.47 -5.39
N TYR A 66 11.36 -6.44 -4.64
CA TYR A 66 10.61 -6.17 -3.41
C TYR A 66 11.52 -5.93 -2.19
N GLY A 67 12.75 -6.46 -2.21
CA GLY A 67 13.77 -6.11 -1.23
C GLY A 67 14.18 -4.64 -1.29
N MET A 68 14.09 -4.00 -2.47
CA MET A 68 14.43 -2.59 -2.69
C MET A 68 13.48 -1.61 -1.98
N PHE A 69 12.22 -2.00 -1.78
CA PHE A 69 11.20 -1.20 -1.09
C PHE A 69 11.02 -1.58 0.39
N GLY A 70 11.99 -2.28 0.98
CA GLY A 70 11.98 -2.67 2.40
C GLY A 70 11.22 -3.96 2.71
N GLY A 71 10.77 -4.70 1.70
CA GLY A 71 10.05 -5.95 1.88
C GLY A 71 10.99 -7.15 1.95
N TYR A 72 11.48 -7.48 3.15
CA TYR A 72 11.67 -8.83 3.70
C TYR A 72 11.81 -8.71 5.23
N LYS A 73 11.19 -9.64 5.97
CA LYS A 73 11.14 -9.73 7.45
C LYS A 73 12.50 -9.55 8.20
N LYS A 74 13.62 -9.59 7.49
CA LYS A 74 14.99 -9.41 8.02
C LYS A 74 15.55 -7.98 7.93
N ILE A 75 14.85 -7.01 7.33
CA ILE A 75 15.31 -5.62 7.30
C ILE A 75 14.94 -4.94 8.63
N LYS A 76 15.94 -4.73 9.49
CA LYS A 76 15.78 -4.09 10.80
C LYS A 76 15.50 -2.60 10.61
N GLY A 77 14.31 -2.12 11.00
CA GLY A 77 13.94 -0.69 10.96
C GLY A 77 12.80 -0.31 10.00
N MET A 78 12.06 -1.29 9.47
CA MET A 78 10.85 -1.03 8.70
C MET A 78 9.76 -2.02 9.13
N SER A 79 9.11 -1.77 10.26
CA SER A 79 7.88 -2.49 10.62
C SER A 79 6.69 -1.78 9.97
N LEU A 80 6.06 -2.41 8.97
CA LEU A 80 4.83 -1.91 8.37
C LEU A 80 3.65 -2.54 9.11
N LYS A 81 2.95 -1.73 9.91
CA LYS A 81 1.69 -2.15 10.54
C LYS A 81 0.53 -1.62 9.71
N THR A 82 -0.30 -2.53 9.23
CA THR A 82 -1.49 -2.25 8.43
C THR A 82 -2.74 -2.33 9.31
N SER A 83 -3.60 -1.32 9.23
CA SER A 83 -4.96 -1.40 9.79
C SER A 83 -5.97 -0.94 8.74
N SER A 84 -7.01 -1.72 8.54
CA SER A 84 -8.01 -1.53 7.51
C SER A 84 -9.39 -1.27 8.10
N SER A 85 -10.13 -0.38 7.45
CA SER A 85 -11.60 -0.29 7.51
C SER A 85 -12.15 -0.56 6.11
N LYS A 86 -13.46 -0.77 5.92
CA LYS A 86 -14.03 -0.95 4.56
C LYS A 86 -13.62 0.14 3.56
N ALA A 87 -13.31 1.36 4.02
CA ALA A 87 -13.04 2.52 3.16
C ALA A 87 -11.60 3.06 3.21
N SER A 88 -10.77 2.62 4.17
CA SER A 88 -9.44 3.21 4.36
C SER A 88 -8.40 2.23 4.87
N MET A 89 -7.14 2.50 4.52
CA MET A 89 -5.97 1.72 4.94
C MET A 89 -4.98 2.66 5.62
N LYS A 90 -4.48 2.29 6.80
CA LYS A 90 -3.37 2.99 7.45
C LYS A 90 -2.10 2.15 7.40
N LEU A 91 -1.03 2.76 6.90
CA LEU A 91 0.34 2.27 6.94
C LEU A 91 1.10 3.01 8.03
N ASN A 92 1.83 2.28 8.87
CA ASN A 92 2.74 2.86 9.87
C ASN A 92 4.12 2.26 9.66
N PHE A 93 5.14 3.10 9.52
CA PHE A 93 6.54 2.74 9.34
C PHE A 93 7.29 3.04 10.65
N SER A 94 8.11 2.10 11.14
CA SER A 94 8.94 2.28 12.34
C SER A 94 10.36 1.77 12.15
#